data_AF-A0A970RHI2-F1
#
_entry.id   AF-A0A970RHI2-F1
#
_cell.length_a   1.000
_cell.length_b   1.000
_cell.length_c   1.000
_cell.angle_alpha   90.00
_cell.angle_beta   90.00
_cell.angle_gamma   90.00
#
_symmetry.space_group_name_H-M   'P 1'
#
loop_
_entity.id
_entity.type
_entity.pdbx_description
1 polymer ?
#
loop_
_entity_poly.entity_id
_entity_poly.type
_entity_poly.pdbx_seq_one_letter_code
_entity_poly.pdbx_strand_id
1 'polypeptide(L)'
;MDVQLARREQVHLEGPEAEISPEKGVGKLRAVRFFLFIVIAALAVHVFPPAASAAPSGLDSRIAQEEARMRILEKQISEHQKRARQMGEREKGVLTQINSLDQKKKVAEQRIRVLELKLKKVKNTIANLRAEVKMTEQELGEMMYVLENRLVNIYKYGGVAEFNLLLSSTTAHEAMETSYLLNRIAQQDQVMISEMLEKKERLIQAAEKMQQQERELAANTSNLSSERKTYKSEISKSNDFL
;
A
#
# COMPACT_ATOMS: atom_id res chain seq x y z
N MET A 1 18.19 -23.64 -63.91
CA MET A 1 18.69 -24.56 -62.89
C MET A 1 17.97 -24.26 -61.59
N ASP A 2 16.65 -24.39 -61.57
CA ASP A 2 15.86 -25.64 -61.54
C ASP A 2 15.65 -26.09 -60.09
N VAL A 3 14.47 -25.82 -59.52
CA VAL A 3 13.23 -26.63 -59.57
C VAL A 3 13.19 -27.52 -58.32
N GLN A 4 12.46 -27.07 -57.30
CA GLN A 4 11.10 -27.50 -56.94
C GLN A 4 11.03 -28.80 -56.11
N LEU A 5 10.35 -28.68 -54.97
CA LEU A 5 9.39 -29.61 -54.37
C LEU A 5 8.97 -28.94 -53.05
N ALA A 6 7.95 -28.09 -52.97
CA ALA A 6 6.54 -28.26 -53.31
C ALA A 6 5.92 -29.50 -52.64
N ARG A 7 5.20 -29.30 -51.53
CA ARG A 7 3.80 -29.73 -51.41
C ARG A 7 3.08 -29.00 -50.26
N ARG A 8 2.14 -28.14 -50.68
CA ARG A 8 0.95 -27.71 -49.94
C ARG A 8 -0.11 -28.82 -49.99
N GLU A 9 -0.95 -28.86 -48.96
CA GLU A 9 -2.40 -29.16 -48.97
C GLU A 9 -2.94 -28.30 -47.79
N GLN A 10 -3.86 -27.34 -47.85
CA GLN A 10 -5.11 -27.08 -48.60
C GLN A 10 -6.12 -28.25 -48.53
N VAL A 11 -7.09 -28.18 -47.60
CA VAL A 11 -8.48 -27.63 -47.75
C VAL A 11 -9.47 -28.68 -48.26
N HIS A 12 -10.46 -28.99 -47.42
CA HIS A 12 -11.82 -29.44 -47.80
C HIS A 12 -12.73 -29.03 -46.62
N LEU A 13 -13.55 -27.97 -46.69
CA LEU A 13 -14.87 -27.86 -47.34
C LEU A 13 -15.79 -29.05 -47.04
N GLU A 14 -16.68 -28.86 -46.06
CA GLU A 14 -18.11 -29.24 -46.13
C GLU A 14 -18.88 -28.56 -44.98
N GLY A 15 -19.81 -27.68 -45.31
CA GLY A 15 -21.14 -27.69 -44.67
C GLY A 15 -22.09 -28.40 -45.64
N PRO A 16 -23.40 -28.58 -45.35
CA PRO A 16 -24.23 -27.93 -44.32
C PRO A 16 -25.04 -29.00 -43.52
N GLU A 17 -26.27 -28.66 -43.08
CA GLU A 17 -27.25 -29.48 -42.32
C GLU A 17 -27.22 -29.23 -40.80
N ALA A 18 -28.00 -28.31 -40.24
CA ALA A 18 -29.46 -28.29 -40.12
C ALA A 18 -30.01 -29.49 -39.34
N GLU A 19 -30.10 -29.36 -38.02
CA GLU A 19 -31.20 -29.95 -37.28
C GLU A 19 -31.80 -28.88 -36.35
N ILE A 20 -32.89 -28.31 -36.85
CA ILE A 20 -33.85 -27.51 -36.12
C ILE A 20 -34.87 -28.48 -35.53
N SER A 21 -35.44 -28.08 -34.40
CA SER A 21 -36.86 -28.24 -34.03
C SER A 21 -37.16 -29.20 -32.85
N PRO A 22 -38.33 -29.07 -32.21
CA PRO A 22 -38.42 -28.38 -30.91
C PRO A 22 -39.24 -29.18 -29.89
N GLU A 23 -39.30 -28.74 -28.64
CA GLU A 23 -40.49 -29.06 -27.84
C GLU A 23 -41.06 -27.83 -27.13
N LYS A 24 -42.36 -27.66 -27.38
CA LYS A 24 -43.24 -26.59 -26.94
C LYS A 24 -43.70 -26.89 -25.52
N GLY A 25 -43.74 -25.86 -24.67
CA GLY A 25 -44.29 -25.97 -23.32
C GLY A 25 -44.82 -24.63 -22.83
N VAL A 26 -45.99 -24.27 -23.36
CA VAL A 26 -46.87 -23.13 -23.06
C VAL A 26 -46.92 -22.73 -21.57
N GLY A 27 -46.97 -21.41 -21.28
CA GLY A 27 -47.80 -20.95 -20.15
C GLY A 27 -47.31 -19.88 -19.18
N LYS A 28 -46.58 -18.83 -19.61
CA LYS A 28 -46.62 -17.56 -18.84
C LYS A 28 -47.96 -16.89 -19.14
N LEU A 29 -48.96 -16.98 -18.25
CA LEU A 29 -49.99 -15.92 -18.03
C LEU A 29 -51.10 -16.28 -17.00
N ARG A 30 -50.83 -16.94 -15.86
CA ARG A 30 -51.89 -17.17 -14.85
C ARG A 30 -51.37 -17.11 -13.40
N ALA A 31 -50.72 -16.02 -13.00
CA ALA A 31 -50.35 -15.83 -11.59
C ALA A 31 -50.67 -14.44 -11.02
N VAL A 32 -51.20 -13.51 -11.84
CA VAL A 32 -51.58 -12.15 -11.39
C VAL A 32 -53.12 -12.00 -11.22
N ARG A 33 -53.87 -13.10 -11.35
CA ARG A 33 -55.34 -13.12 -11.19
C ARG A 33 -55.83 -13.90 -9.96
N PHE A 34 -54.94 -14.21 -9.02
CA PHE A 34 -55.28 -14.92 -7.78
C PHE A 34 -55.27 -14.02 -6.52
N PHE A 35 -55.15 -12.71 -6.69
CA PHE A 35 -55.18 -11.74 -5.58
C PHE A 35 -56.46 -10.88 -5.53
N LEU A 36 -57.50 -11.19 -6.33
CA LEU A 36 -58.72 -10.37 -6.38
C LEU A 36 -60.03 -11.18 -6.47
N PHE A 37 -60.06 -12.40 -5.93
CA PHE A 37 -61.27 -13.25 -5.99
C PHE A 37 -61.55 -14.05 -4.71
N ILE A 38 -61.03 -13.62 -3.55
CA ILE A 38 -61.41 -14.15 -2.22
C ILE A 38 -62.26 -13.14 -1.42
N VAL A 39 -62.57 -11.96 -1.98
CA VAL A 39 -63.29 -10.89 -1.25
C VAL A 39 -64.74 -10.66 -1.75
N ILE A 40 -65.21 -11.33 -2.80
CA ILE A 40 -66.57 -11.08 -3.38
C ILE A 40 -67.33 -12.38 -3.68
N ALA A 41 -67.27 -13.36 -2.77
CA ALA A 41 -68.09 -14.58 -2.82
C ALA A 41 -68.62 -14.99 -1.43
N ALA A 42 -68.88 -14.01 -0.56
CA ALA A 42 -69.55 -14.20 0.73
C ALA A 42 -70.64 -13.14 0.96
N LEU A 43 -71.18 -12.56 -0.11
CA LEU A 43 -72.17 -11.50 -0.05
C LEU A 43 -73.29 -11.73 -1.07
N ALA A 44 -74.09 -12.77 -0.84
CA ALA A 44 -75.47 -12.84 -1.30
C ALA A 44 -76.17 -14.00 -0.59
N VAL A 45 -77.41 -13.73 -0.15
CA VAL A 45 -78.36 -14.64 0.47
C VAL A 45 -78.21 -14.81 1.99
N HIS A 46 -78.70 -13.81 2.73
CA HIS A 46 -79.92 -14.01 3.53
C HIS A 46 -80.64 -12.68 3.78
N VAL A 47 -81.87 -12.61 3.25
CA VAL A 47 -82.87 -11.57 3.51
C VAL A 47 -83.64 -11.96 4.79
N PHE A 48 -83.91 -10.93 5.60
CA PHE A 48 -84.46 -10.80 6.97
C PHE A 48 -85.95 -11.29 7.14
N PRO A 49 -86.58 -11.33 8.34
CA PRO A 49 -86.40 -12.22 9.51
C PRO A 49 -87.75 -12.86 10.02
N PRO A 50 -87.75 -13.77 11.01
CA PRO A 50 -88.80 -13.78 12.02
C PRO A 50 -88.26 -13.26 13.36
N ALA A 51 -89.04 -12.41 14.01
CA ALA A 51 -88.81 -11.95 15.37
C ALA A 51 -88.82 -13.16 16.32
N ALA A 52 -87.63 -13.63 16.67
CA ALA A 52 -87.39 -14.59 17.73
C ALA A 52 -86.37 -13.96 18.68
N SER A 53 -86.85 -13.56 19.85
CA SER A 53 -86.06 -13.26 21.02
C SER A 53 -85.22 -14.49 21.39
N ALA A 54 -83.93 -14.48 21.03
CA ALA A 54 -82.96 -15.50 21.44
C ALA A 54 -81.54 -14.91 21.50
N ALA A 55 -81.12 -14.60 22.72
CA ALA A 55 -79.77 -14.51 23.26
C ALA A 55 -78.74 -13.51 22.64
N PRO A 56 -78.25 -12.51 23.42
CA PRO A 56 -77.17 -11.59 23.03
C PRO A 56 -75.78 -12.25 22.84
N SER A 57 -75.64 -13.57 22.91
CA SER A 57 -74.35 -14.25 23.07
C SER A 57 -73.52 -14.49 21.79
N GLY A 58 -74.12 -14.41 20.60
CA GLY A 58 -73.42 -14.70 19.32
C GLY A 58 -72.66 -13.52 18.72
N LEU A 59 -73.20 -12.31 18.82
CA LEU A 59 -72.58 -11.09 18.29
C LEU A 59 -71.39 -10.66 19.16
N ASP A 60 -71.55 -10.72 20.48
CA ASP A 60 -70.50 -10.45 21.46
C ASP A 60 -69.29 -11.37 21.27
N SER A 61 -69.52 -12.64 20.91
CA SER A 61 -68.43 -13.59 20.63
C SER A 61 -67.60 -13.23 19.39
N ARG A 62 -68.23 -12.68 18.34
CA ARG A 62 -67.54 -12.23 17.12
C ARG A 62 -66.80 -10.92 17.35
N ILE A 63 -67.39 -10.01 18.12
CA ILE A 63 -66.75 -8.76 18.56
C ILE A 63 -65.50 -9.09 19.37
N ALA A 64 -65.60 -9.98 20.37
CA ALA A 64 -64.46 -10.42 21.17
C ALA A 64 -63.36 -11.09 20.33
N GLN A 65 -63.73 -11.84 19.29
CA GLN A 65 -62.78 -12.48 18.39
C GLN A 65 -62.06 -11.48 17.47
N GLU A 66 -62.77 -10.46 16.97
CA GLU A 66 -62.16 -9.37 16.19
C GLU A 66 -61.29 -8.46 17.06
N GLU A 67 -61.69 -8.16 18.30
CA GLU A 67 -60.85 -7.46 19.26
C GLU A 67 -59.57 -8.23 19.58
N ALA A 68 -59.65 -9.56 19.74
CA ALA A 68 -58.47 -10.41 19.93
C ALA A 68 -57.55 -10.39 18.70
N ARG A 69 -58.11 -10.43 17.48
CA ARG A 69 -57.34 -10.28 16.23
C ARG A 69 -56.67 -8.90 16.13
N MET A 70 -57.39 -7.84 16.51
CA MET A 70 -56.86 -6.48 16.54
C MET A 70 -55.66 -6.37 17.48
N ARG A 71 -55.77 -6.92 18.70
CA ARG A 71 -54.65 -6.95 19.67
C ARG A 71 -53.44 -7.71 19.16
N ILE A 72 -53.64 -8.82 18.45
CA ILE A 72 -52.54 -9.57 17.83
C ILE A 72 -51.88 -8.73 16.73
N LEU A 73 -52.67 -8.05 15.90
CA LEU A 73 -52.17 -7.22 14.80
C LEU A 73 -51.40 -5.99 15.32
N GLU A 74 -51.91 -5.32 16.36
CA GLU A 74 -51.21 -4.21 17.03
C GLU A 74 -49.86 -4.64 17.61
N LYS A 75 -49.82 -5.84 18.21
CA LYS A 75 -48.57 -6.42 18.72
C LYS A 75 -47.58 -6.69 17.58
N GLN A 76 -48.03 -7.25 16.46
CA GLN A 76 -47.20 -7.48 15.29
C GLN A 76 -46.66 -6.16 14.71
N ILE A 77 -47.49 -5.12 14.59
CA ILE A 77 -47.08 -3.79 14.12
C ILE A 77 -46.02 -3.19 15.05
N SER A 78 -46.22 -3.26 16.37
CA SER A 78 -45.25 -2.77 17.36
C SER A 78 -43.92 -3.52 17.26
N GLU A 79 -43.95 -4.85 17.10
CA GLU A 79 -42.75 -5.66 16.88
C GLU A 79 -42.05 -5.32 15.56
N HIS A 80 -42.81 -5.06 14.48
CA HIS A 80 -42.25 -4.63 13.20
C HIS A 80 -41.64 -3.23 13.28
N GLN A 81 -42.29 -2.27 13.95
CA GLN A 81 -41.74 -0.93 14.18
C GLN A 81 -40.48 -0.98 15.04
N LYS A 82 -40.47 -1.80 16.10
CA LYS A 82 -39.27 -2.03 16.93
C LYS A 82 -38.14 -2.63 16.11
N ARG A 83 -38.42 -3.63 15.27
CA ARG A 83 -37.44 -4.23 14.35
C ARG A 83 -36.92 -3.21 13.32
N ALA A 84 -37.79 -2.40 12.72
CA ALA A 84 -37.40 -1.36 11.78
C ALA A 84 -36.49 -0.29 12.42
N ARG A 85 -36.82 0.17 13.63
CA ARG A 85 -35.97 1.10 14.39
C ARG A 85 -34.61 0.49 14.73
N GLN A 86 -34.57 -0.75 15.20
CA GLN A 86 -33.32 -1.46 15.47
C GLN A 86 -32.46 -1.65 14.22
N MET A 87 -33.06 -1.93 13.06
CA MET A 87 -32.33 -2.00 11.79
C MET A 87 -31.76 -0.63 11.40
N GLY A 88 -32.53 0.45 11.51
CA GLY A 88 -32.05 1.80 11.22
C GLY A 88 -30.94 2.29 12.18
N GLU A 89 -30.98 1.91 13.45
CA GLU A 89 -29.89 2.17 14.40
C GLU A 89 -28.62 1.38 14.06
N ARG A 90 -28.77 0.10 13.68
CA ARG A 90 -27.65 -0.74 13.22
C ARG A 90 -27.02 -0.18 11.94
N GLU A 91 -27.82 0.21 10.96
CA GLU A 91 -27.38 0.80 9.69
C GLU A 91 -26.56 2.08 9.94
N LYS A 92 -27.07 3.00 10.78
CA LYS A 92 -26.33 4.19 11.21
C LYS A 92 -25.02 3.82 11.91
N GLY A 93 -25.04 2.83 12.79
CA GLY A 93 -23.84 2.31 13.45
C GLY A 93 -22.78 1.82 12.45
N VAL A 94 -23.17 0.99 11.49
CA VAL A 94 -22.27 0.47 10.44
C VAL A 94 -21.73 1.60 9.55
N LEU A 95 -22.56 2.57 9.15
CA LEU A 95 -22.13 3.73 8.39
C LEU A 95 -21.11 4.59 9.14
N THR A 96 -21.29 4.79 10.45
CA THR A 96 -20.29 5.52 11.25
C THR A 96 -18.96 4.76 11.35
N GLN A 97 -19.01 3.43 11.47
CA GLN A 97 -17.81 2.58 11.44
C GLN A 97 -17.10 2.65 10.08
N ILE A 98 -17.82 2.55 8.97
CA ILE A 98 -17.28 2.69 7.61
C ILE A 98 -16.60 4.05 7.45
N ASN A 99 -17.25 5.14 7.86
CA ASN A 99 -16.67 6.48 7.79
C ASN A 99 -15.38 6.59 8.62
N SER A 100 -15.36 6.02 9.83
CA SER A 100 -14.15 5.98 10.67
C SER A 100 -13.02 5.21 9.99
N LEU A 101 -13.31 4.03 9.42
CA LEU A 101 -12.34 3.22 8.70
C LEU A 101 -11.82 3.93 7.44
N ASP A 102 -12.68 4.62 6.69
CA ASP A 102 -12.27 5.39 5.50
C ASP A 102 -11.36 6.56 5.88
N GLN A 103 -11.64 7.26 6.99
CA GLN A 103 -10.75 8.29 7.54
C GLN A 103 -9.39 7.69 7.94
N LYS A 104 -9.37 6.57 8.67
CA LYS A 104 -8.13 5.87 9.05
C LYS A 104 -7.33 5.45 7.81
N LYS A 105 -7.99 4.91 6.79
CA LYS A 105 -7.39 4.56 5.50
C LYS A 105 -6.75 5.77 4.81
N LYS A 106 -7.46 6.90 4.72
CA LYS A 106 -6.93 8.16 4.14
C LYS A 106 -5.70 8.67 4.89
N VAL A 107 -5.72 8.62 6.22
CA VAL A 107 -4.55 8.98 7.06
C VAL A 107 -3.38 8.04 6.79
N ALA A 108 -3.62 6.72 6.73
CA ALA A 108 -2.59 5.73 6.42
C ALA A 108 -1.98 5.97 5.03
N GLU A 109 -2.79 6.27 4.01
CA GLU A 109 -2.32 6.62 2.66
C GLU A 109 -1.43 7.86 2.65
N GLN A 110 -1.80 8.92 3.37
CA GLN A 110 -0.95 10.11 3.49
C GLN A 110 0.36 9.78 4.20
N ARG A 111 0.32 9.00 5.28
CA ARG A 111 1.54 8.57 5.99
C ARG A 111 2.47 7.75 5.10
N ILE A 112 1.92 6.83 4.31
CA ILE A 112 2.69 6.04 3.33
C ILE A 112 3.40 6.97 2.34
N ARG A 113 2.68 7.93 1.73
CA ARG A 113 3.29 8.91 0.81
C ARG A 113 4.45 9.68 1.44
N VAL A 114 4.28 10.14 2.68
CA VAL A 114 5.35 10.84 3.41
C VAL A 114 6.55 9.93 3.64
N LEU A 115 6.33 8.67 4.02
CA LEU A 115 7.41 7.71 4.24
C LEU A 115 8.13 7.34 2.93
N GLU A 116 7.42 7.21 1.82
CA GLU A 116 8.02 7.00 0.49
C GLU A 116 8.92 8.16 0.07
N LEU A 117 8.48 9.40 0.32
CA LEU A 117 9.31 10.59 0.08
C LEU A 117 10.55 10.62 0.98
N LYS A 118 10.40 10.26 2.26
CA LYS A 118 11.54 10.14 3.20
C LYS A 118 12.52 9.04 2.75
N LEU A 119 12.03 7.89 2.30
CA LEU A 119 12.84 6.81 1.74
C LEU A 119 13.63 7.28 0.52
N LYS A 120 12.98 7.98 -0.41
CA LYS A 120 13.66 8.55 -1.58
C LYS A 120 14.76 9.53 -1.18
N LYS A 121 14.48 10.41 -0.19
CA LYS A 121 15.49 11.34 0.35
C LYS A 121 16.69 10.60 0.95
N VAL A 122 16.44 9.61 1.81
CA VAL A 122 17.50 8.82 2.47
C VAL A 122 18.34 8.07 1.42
N LYS A 123 17.72 7.45 0.42
CA LYS A 123 18.44 6.79 -0.68
C LYS A 123 19.35 7.75 -1.44
N ASN A 124 18.87 8.95 -1.75
CA ASN A 124 19.68 9.98 -2.40
C ASN A 124 20.85 10.42 -1.50
N THR A 125 20.61 10.61 -0.20
CA THR A 125 21.66 10.94 0.77
C THR A 125 22.72 9.85 0.83
N ILE A 126 22.34 8.57 0.89
CA ILE A 126 23.27 7.43 0.88
C ILE A 126 24.10 7.42 -0.41
N ALA A 127 23.47 7.65 -1.57
CA ALA A 127 24.18 7.70 -2.86
C ALA A 127 25.22 8.83 -2.88
N ASN A 128 24.87 10.02 -2.38
CA ASN A 128 25.79 11.15 -2.29
C ASN A 128 26.95 10.86 -1.33
N LEU A 129 26.67 10.30 -0.15
CA LEU A 129 27.73 9.92 0.81
C LEU A 129 28.70 8.91 0.20
N ARG A 130 28.20 7.90 -0.54
CA ARG A 130 29.06 6.93 -1.23
C ARG A 130 29.89 7.55 -2.34
N ALA A 131 29.34 8.52 -3.07
CA ALA A 131 30.10 9.27 -4.06
C ALA A 131 31.23 10.08 -3.38
N GLU A 132 30.94 10.71 -2.25
CA GLU A 132 31.94 11.46 -1.47
C GLU A 132 33.04 10.55 -0.89
N VAL A 133 32.68 9.34 -0.43
CA VAL A 133 33.66 8.31 -0.04
C VAL A 133 34.58 7.98 -1.21
N LYS A 134 34.02 7.71 -2.40
CA LYS A 134 34.82 7.38 -3.58
C LYS A 134 35.77 8.52 -3.98
N MET A 135 35.29 9.77 -3.93
CA MET A 135 36.14 10.93 -4.19
C MET A 135 37.27 11.05 -3.15
N THR A 136 36.95 10.88 -1.87
CA THR A 136 37.95 10.92 -0.78
C THR A 136 38.97 9.79 -0.92
N GLU A 137 38.57 8.60 -1.38
CA GLU A 137 39.47 7.49 -1.68
C GLU A 137 40.39 7.78 -2.87
N GLN A 138 39.89 8.45 -3.91
CA GLN A 138 40.70 8.87 -5.06
C GLN A 138 41.74 9.92 -4.63
N GLU A 139 41.32 10.94 -3.90
CA GLU A 139 42.20 11.99 -3.36
C GLU A 139 43.29 11.39 -2.45
N LEU A 140 42.92 10.44 -1.58
CA LEU A 140 43.86 9.72 -0.73
C LEU A 140 44.86 8.90 -1.57
N GLY A 141 44.39 8.22 -2.62
CA GLY A 141 45.25 7.46 -3.54
C GLY A 141 46.26 8.34 -4.28
N GLU A 142 45.82 9.50 -4.77
CA GLU A 142 46.71 10.49 -5.41
C GLU A 142 47.75 11.01 -4.42
N MET A 143 47.36 11.31 -3.19
CA MET A 143 48.26 11.77 -2.14
C MET A 143 49.30 10.71 -1.76
N MET A 144 48.86 9.45 -1.61
CA MET A 144 49.76 8.33 -1.35
C MET A 144 50.74 8.12 -2.50
N TYR A 145 50.31 8.26 -3.75
CA TYR A 145 51.18 8.17 -4.93
C TYR A 145 52.24 9.29 -4.96
N VAL A 146 51.86 10.53 -4.64
CA VAL A 146 52.82 11.64 -4.53
C VAL A 146 53.82 11.38 -3.41
N LEU A 147 53.37 10.91 -2.26
CA LEU A 147 54.24 10.58 -1.13
C LEU A 147 55.20 9.44 -1.46
N GLU A 148 54.71 8.37 -2.11
CA GLU A 148 55.52 7.24 -2.56
C GLU A 148 56.62 7.71 -3.51
N ASN A 149 56.28 8.50 -4.54
CA ASN A 149 57.26 9.05 -5.47
C ASN A 149 58.29 9.93 -4.76
N ARG A 150 57.85 10.74 -3.78
CA ARG A 150 58.76 11.57 -2.99
C ARG A 150 59.74 10.71 -2.19
N LEU A 151 59.25 9.67 -1.51
CA LEU A 151 60.09 8.74 -0.75
C LEU A 151 61.07 7.98 -1.65
N VAL A 152 60.62 7.51 -2.81
CA VAL A 152 61.48 6.84 -3.80
C VAL A 152 62.57 7.79 -4.32
N ASN A 153 62.23 9.05 -4.58
CA ASN A 153 63.20 10.07 -5.01
C ASN A 153 64.21 10.38 -3.90
N ILE A 154 63.76 10.52 -2.65
CA ILE A 154 64.65 10.66 -1.48
C ILE A 154 65.56 9.45 -1.35
N TYR A 155 65.05 8.23 -1.51
CA TYR A 155 65.89 7.02 -1.43
C TYR A 155 66.93 6.94 -2.56
N LYS A 156 66.52 7.21 -3.81
CA LYS A 156 67.39 7.09 -4.99
C LYS A 156 68.42 8.21 -5.10
N TYR A 157 68.06 9.42 -4.68
CA TYR A 157 68.86 10.62 -4.91
C TYR A 157 69.29 11.31 -3.60
N GLY A 158 68.61 11.08 -2.47
CA GLY A 158 68.79 11.81 -1.21
C GLY A 158 70.13 11.60 -0.52
N GLY A 159 70.78 10.44 -0.67
CA GLY A 159 72.09 10.18 -0.05
C GLY A 159 73.21 11.14 -0.49
N VAL A 160 73.14 11.71 -1.70
CA VAL A 160 74.10 12.74 -2.17
C VAL A 160 73.38 14.06 -2.42
N ALA A 161 72.11 14.08 -2.82
CA ALA A 161 71.38 15.30 -3.13
C ALA A 161 70.83 16.03 -1.89
N GLU A 162 70.42 15.37 -0.81
CA GLU A 162 69.99 16.06 0.43
C GLU A 162 71.20 16.50 1.25
N PHE A 163 72.27 15.69 1.29
CA PHE A 163 73.55 16.14 1.82
C PHE A 163 74.11 17.28 0.98
N ASN A 164 74.10 17.22 -0.36
CA ASN A 164 74.46 18.36 -1.18
C ASN A 164 73.49 19.53 -0.99
N LEU A 165 72.19 19.35 -0.80
CA LEU A 165 71.27 20.47 -0.54
C LEU A 165 71.63 21.18 0.78
N LEU A 166 71.93 20.41 1.84
CA LEU A 166 72.37 20.91 3.15
C LEU A 166 73.84 21.37 3.19
N LEU A 167 74.69 20.93 2.26
CA LEU A 167 76.11 21.30 2.16
C LEU A 167 76.39 22.33 1.04
N SER A 168 75.47 22.50 0.09
CA SER A 168 75.49 23.54 -0.96
C SER A 168 74.80 24.83 -0.52
N SER A 169 74.02 24.79 0.55
CA SER A 169 73.62 25.99 1.27
C SER A 169 74.86 26.81 1.61
N THR A 170 74.82 28.08 1.26
CA THR A 170 75.93 29.04 1.37
C THR A 170 76.36 29.21 2.84
N THR A 171 75.45 28.92 3.78
CA THR A 171 75.68 29.02 5.23
C THR A 171 75.01 27.88 5.99
N ALA A 172 75.50 27.60 7.21
CA ALA A 172 74.88 26.64 8.13
C ALA A 172 73.44 27.02 8.52
N HIS A 173 73.10 28.32 8.47
CA HIS A 173 71.76 28.81 8.75
C HIS A 173 70.76 28.39 7.66
N GLU A 174 71.15 28.50 6.40
CA GLU A 174 70.33 28.09 5.24
C GLU A 174 70.09 26.57 5.21
N ALA A 175 71.08 25.77 5.65
CA ALA A 175 70.90 24.32 5.86
C ALA A 175 69.84 24.01 6.93
N MET A 176 69.87 24.74 8.06
CA MET A 176 68.89 24.59 9.14
C MET A 176 67.48 24.98 8.70
N GLU A 177 67.32 26.07 7.94
CA GLU A 177 66.03 26.48 7.39
C GLU A 177 65.47 25.41 6.44
N THR A 178 66.31 24.83 5.59
CA THR A 178 65.90 23.78 4.64
C THR A 178 65.42 22.52 5.38
N SER A 179 66.16 22.06 6.39
CA SER A 179 65.73 20.92 7.23
C SER A 179 64.43 21.21 7.97
N TYR A 180 64.27 22.42 8.49
CA TYR A 180 63.04 22.86 9.16
C TYR A 180 61.83 22.82 8.20
N LEU A 181 61.99 23.31 6.97
CA LEU A 181 60.93 23.31 5.96
C LEU A 181 60.54 21.88 5.53
N LEU A 182 61.51 20.99 5.31
CA LEU A 182 61.25 19.57 4.99
C LEU A 182 60.46 18.88 6.09
N ASN A 183 60.84 19.11 7.36
CA ASN A 183 60.09 18.58 8.49
C ASN A 183 58.66 19.15 8.55
N ARG A 184 58.47 20.45 8.28
CA ARG A 184 57.12 21.04 8.21
C ARG A 184 56.27 20.45 7.10
N ILE A 185 56.84 20.15 5.93
CA ILE A 185 56.13 19.49 4.83
C ILE A 185 55.71 18.07 5.25
N ALA A 186 56.60 17.28 5.85
CA ALA A 186 56.28 15.93 6.31
C ALA A 186 55.19 15.92 7.39
N GLN A 187 55.23 16.88 8.33
CA GLN A 187 54.17 17.06 9.32
C GLN A 187 52.83 17.42 8.66
N GLN A 188 52.85 18.32 7.67
CA GLN A 188 51.63 18.69 6.94
C GLN A 188 51.04 17.51 6.16
N ASP A 189 51.87 16.70 5.49
CA ASP A 189 51.42 15.52 4.77
C ASP A 189 50.76 14.51 5.73
N GLN A 190 51.38 14.28 6.90
CA GLN A 190 50.82 13.39 7.92
C GLN A 190 49.45 13.89 8.42
N VAL A 191 49.31 15.18 8.68
CA VAL A 191 48.04 15.79 9.09
C VAL A 191 46.99 15.61 8.00
N MET A 192 47.33 15.93 6.74
CA MET A 192 46.39 15.86 5.63
C MET A 192 45.88 14.43 5.37
N ILE A 193 46.77 13.43 5.41
CA ILE A 193 46.40 12.01 5.30
C ILE A 193 45.49 11.60 6.46
N SER A 194 45.84 11.98 7.69
CA SER A 194 45.04 11.65 8.87
C SER A 194 43.64 12.26 8.78
N GLU A 195 43.53 13.53 8.40
CA GLU A 195 42.25 14.21 8.22
C GLU A 195 41.38 13.56 7.13
N MET A 196 41.98 13.12 6.03
CA MET A 196 41.26 12.41 4.96
C MET A 196 40.80 11.01 5.40
N LEU A 197 41.63 10.26 6.12
CA LEU A 197 41.25 8.97 6.68
C LEU A 197 40.09 9.11 7.67
N GLU A 198 40.16 10.11 8.57
CA GLU A 198 39.06 10.43 9.48
C GLU A 198 37.80 10.84 8.73
N LYS A 199 37.92 11.69 7.70
CA LYS A 199 36.79 12.11 6.86
C LYS A 199 36.14 10.89 6.20
N LYS A 200 36.94 10.00 5.60
CA LYS A 200 36.45 8.76 4.99
C LYS A 200 35.67 7.92 5.98
N GLU A 201 36.23 7.68 7.17
CA GLU A 201 35.58 6.89 8.21
C GLU A 201 34.24 7.51 8.65
N ARG A 202 34.21 8.83 8.88
CA ARG A 202 32.98 9.55 9.22
C ARG A 202 31.91 9.42 8.12
N LEU A 203 32.30 9.49 6.85
CA LEU A 203 31.38 9.32 5.73
C LEU A 203 30.82 7.89 5.64
N ILE A 204 31.65 6.87 5.87
CA ILE A 204 31.23 5.47 5.92
C ILE A 204 30.22 5.26 7.06
N GLN A 205 30.55 5.71 8.27
CA GLN A 205 29.65 5.61 9.43
C GLN A 205 28.32 6.35 9.20
N ALA A 206 28.38 7.54 8.57
CA ALA A 206 27.17 8.28 8.19
C ALA A 206 26.31 7.49 7.20
N ALA A 207 26.93 6.85 6.20
CA ALA A 207 26.23 6.03 5.22
C ALA A 207 25.58 4.79 5.87
N GLU A 208 26.28 4.09 6.76
CA GLU A 208 25.76 2.92 7.49
C GLU A 208 24.58 3.29 8.37
N LYS A 209 24.69 4.40 9.13
CA LYS A 209 23.59 4.92 9.95
C LYS A 209 22.37 5.25 9.10
N MET A 210 22.57 5.83 7.92
CA MET A 210 21.48 6.12 6.98
C MET A 210 20.86 4.84 6.40
N GLN A 211 21.65 3.79 6.16
CA GLN A 211 21.12 2.48 5.75
C GLN A 211 20.25 1.84 6.83
N GLN A 212 20.60 2.00 8.11
CA GLN A 212 19.74 1.54 9.20
C GLN A 212 18.40 2.29 9.20
N GLN A 213 18.43 3.62 9.07
CA GLN A 213 17.22 4.43 8.96
C GLN A 213 16.37 4.07 7.74
N GLU A 214 17.00 3.73 6.61
CA GLU A 214 16.29 3.26 5.41
C GLU A 214 15.51 1.96 5.71
N ARG A 215 16.12 1.00 6.40
CA ARG A 215 15.47 -0.28 6.77
C ARG A 215 14.26 -0.05 7.69
N GLU A 216 14.40 0.82 8.68
CA GLU A 216 13.31 1.17 9.60
C GLU A 216 12.14 1.84 8.87
N LEU A 217 12.44 2.80 7.99
CA LEU A 217 11.41 3.47 7.18
C LEU A 217 10.71 2.49 6.22
N ALA A 218 11.45 1.56 5.62
CA ALA A 218 10.89 0.54 4.74
C ALA A 218 9.97 -0.43 5.49
N ALA A 219 10.37 -0.87 6.68
CA ALA A 219 9.54 -1.71 7.55
C ALA A 219 8.25 -0.99 7.96
N ASN A 220 8.33 0.27 8.39
CA ASN A 220 7.17 1.08 8.74
C ASN A 220 6.20 1.28 7.56
N THR A 221 6.75 1.47 6.35
CA THR A 221 5.94 1.60 5.13
C THR A 221 5.20 0.30 4.82
N SER A 222 5.86 -0.86 4.96
CA SER A 222 5.25 -2.18 4.76
C SER A 222 4.13 -2.47 5.75
N ASN A 223 4.35 -2.15 7.03
CA ASN A 223 3.34 -2.31 8.09
C ASN A 223 2.09 -1.47 7.82
N LEU A 224 2.27 -0.18 7.48
CA LEU A 224 1.16 0.72 7.14
C LEU A 224 0.41 0.27 5.87
N SER A 225 1.13 -0.25 4.87
CA SER A 225 0.52 -0.80 3.66
C SER A 225 -0.37 -2.01 3.96
N SER A 226 0.06 -2.85 4.90
CA SER A 226 -0.70 -4.02 5.36
C SER A 226 -1.95 -3.59 6.12
N GLU A 227 -1.83 -2.65 7.07
CA GLU A 227 -2.96 -2.08 7.81
C GLU A 227 -3.99 -1.41 6.88
N ARG A 228 -3.52 -0.68 5.86
CA ARG A 228 -4.38 -0.08 4.83
C ARG A 228 -5.19 -1.15 4.07
N LYS A 229 -4.59 -2.29 3.76
CA LYS A 229 -5.30 -3.40 3.08
C LYS A 229 -6.37 -3.98 3.99
N THR A 230 -6.10 -4.12 5.29
CA THR A 230 -7.08 -4.56 6.28
C THR A 230 -8.27 -3.60 6.34
N TYR A 231 -8.04 -2.29 6.46
CA TYR A 231 -9.12 -1.30 6.44
C TYR A 231 -9.96 -1.36 5.17
N LYS A 232 -9.32 -1.54 4.00
CA LYS A 232 -10.04 -1.72 2.73
C LYS A 232 -10.91 -2.98 2.75
N SER A 233 -10.41 -4.08 3.30
CA SER A 233 -11.18 -5.33 3.41
C SER A 233 -12.35 -5.20 4.40
N GLU A 234 -12.15 -4.54 5.53
CA GLU A 234 -13.21 -4.32 6.54
C GLU A 234 -14.33 -3.45 5.97
N ILE A 235 -13.99 -2.35 5.29
CA ILE A 235 -14.96 -1.50 4.60
C ILE A 235 -15.75 -2.30 3.56
N SER A 236 -15.08 -3.13 2.75
CA SER A 236 -15.74 -3.96 1.75
C SER A 236 -16.76 -4.91 2.39
N LYS A 237 -16.36 -5.62 3.45
CA LYS A 237 -17.27 -6.52 4.18
C LYS A 237 -18.45 -5.76 4.77
N SER A 238 -18.21 -4.61 5.40
CA SER A 238 -19.28 -3.77 5.96
C SER A 238 -20.26 -3.26 4.90
N ASN A 239 -19.78 -2.98 3.68
CA ASN A 239 -20.64 -2.61 2.56
C ASN A 239 -21.49 -3.79 2.05
N ASP A 240 -21.01 -5.03 2.16
CA ASP A 240 -21.77 -6.22 1.73
C ASP A 240 -22.94 -6.56 2.69
N PHE A 241 -22.93 -6.01 3.91
CA PHE A 241 -23.98 -6.21 4.93
C PHE A 241 -25.04 -5.10 4.97
N LEU A 242 -24.84 -4.02 4.20
CA LEU A 242 -25.79 -2.90 4.02
C LEU A 242 -26.68 -3.16 2.80
#